data_AF-A0A7W2T7I4-F1
#
_entry.id   AF-A0A7W2T7I4-F1
#
_cell.length_a   1.000
_cell.length_b   1.000
_cell.length_c   1.000
_cell.angle_alpha   90.00
_cell.angle_beta   90.00
_cell.angle_gamma   90.00
#
_symmetry.space_group_name_H-M   'P 1'
#
loop_
_entity.id
_entity.type
_entity.pdbx_description
1 polymer ?
#
loop_
_entity_poly.entity_id
_entity_poly.type
_entity_poly.pdbx_seq_one_letter_code
_entity_poly.pdbx_strand_id
1 'polypeptide(L)'
;MQLAIDRITAVLDSLAEQAKIIDTENQQTKSHYLLKDKDIFSEALFATNSDKIGAYVEEVRGKTIELARLLQSGKKELSQNRLQGIEQQISSIINAIRSNKGLHQEAQYRLTAINARRYKKAAKELFKSSQALYQQLAEHHEFERRLLAMLNEREQLRQSATPAKAKKILDEVLALHQRLGRCRQAISKIEREIEVSEKPR
;
A
#
# COMPACT_ATOMS: atom_id res chain seq x y z
N MET A 1 -35.20 39.01 -16.30
CA MET A 1 -34.54 37.74 -16.68
C MET A 1 -33.03 37.86 -16.69
N GLN A 2 -32.44 38.90 -17.29
CA GLN A 2 -30.98 39.15 -17.26
C GLN A 2 -30.39 39.11 -15.83
N LEU A 3 -31.03 39.82 -14.89
CA LEU A 3 -30.63 39.87 -13.47
C LEU A 3 -30.51 38.49 -12.78
N ALA A 4 -31.31 37.50 -13.20
CA ALA A 4 -31.25 36.16 -12.63
C ALA A 4 -30.06 35.35 -13.16
N ILE A 5 -29.73 35.53 -14.44
CA ILE A 5 -28.55 34.92 -15.07
C ILE A 5 -27.28 35.53 -14.47
N ASP A 6 -27.26 36.86 -14.30
CA ASP A 6 -26.12 37.57 -13.70
C ASP A 6 -25.83 37.10 -12.26
N ARG A 7 -26.89 36.74 -11.51
CA ARG A 7 -26.76 36.13 -10.17
C ARG A 7 -26.18 34.72 -10.24
N ILE A 8 -26.65 33.88 -11.17
CA ILE A 8 -26.12 32.51 -11.34
C ILE A 8 -24.64 32.59 -11.72
N THR A 9 -24.26 33.48 -12.64
CA THR A 9 -22.85 33.66 -13.01
C THR A 9 -22.00 34.13 -11.83
N ALA A 10 -22.49 35.06 -11.01
CA ALA A 10 -21.76 35.51 -9.82
C ALA A 10 -21.54 34.37 -8.80
N VAL A 11 -22.54 33.48 -8.63
CA VAL A 11 -22.38 32.28 -7.78
C VAL A 11 -21.35 31.32 -8.37
N LEU A 12 -21.40 31.09 -9.68
CA LEU A 12 -20.43 30.23 -10.37
C LEU A 12 -19.00 30.77 -10.30
N ASP A 13 -18.81 32.09 -10.35
CA ASP A 13 -17.50 32.72 -10.18
C ASP A 13 -16.94 32.47 -8.77
N SER A 14 -17.77 32.63 -7.74
CA SER A 14 -17.36 32.31 -6.36
C SER A 14 -17.07 30.82 -6.19
N LEU A 15 -17.86 29.94 -6.80
CA LEU A 15 -17.62 28.49 -6.76
C LEU A 15 -16.35 28.10 -7.52
N ALA A 16 -16.04 28.76 -8.63
CA ALA A 16 -14.82 28.52 -9.39
C ALA A 16 -13.56 28.86 -8.57
N GLU A 17 -13.58 29.98 -7.84
CA GLU A 17 -12.48 30.38 -6.98
C GLU A 17 -12.29 29.40 -5.81
N GLN A 18 -13.39 29.02 -5.14
CA GLN A 18 -13.37 28.01 -4.08
C GLN A 18 -12.88 26.65 -4.59
N ALA A 19 -13.38 26.21 -5.75
CA ALA A 19 -12.98 24.95 -6.38
C ALA A 19 -11.48 24.96 -6.69
N LYS A 20 -10.93 26.07 -7.20
CA LYS A 20 -9.50 26.19 -7.51
C LYS A 20 -8.61 26.06 -6.27
N ILE A 21 -9.00 26.70 -5.17
CA ILE A 21 -8.28 26.61 -3.89
C ILE A 21 -8.30 25.15 -3.42
N ILE A 22 -9.48 24.55 -3.39
CA ILE A 22 -9.68 23.17 -2.96
C ILE A 22 -8.90 22.18 -3.83
N ASP A 23 -8.98 22.30 -5.16
CA ASP A 23 -8.26 21.42 -6.10
C ASP A 23 -6.74 21.51 -5.89
N THR A 24 -6.23 22.68 -5.48
CA THR A 24 -4.81 22.88 -5.16
C THR A 24 -4.43 22.22 -3.83
N GLU A 25 -5.22 22.42 -2.77
CA GLU A 25 -5.03 21.76 -1.47
C GLU A 25 -5.11 20.23 -1.59
N ASN A 26 -6.05 19.76 -2.40
CA ASN A 26 -6.26 18.36 -2.74
C ASN A 26 -5.01 17.76 -3.37
N GLN A 27 -4.43 18.41 -4.39
CA GLN A 27 -3.21 17.93 -5.04
C GLN A 27 -1.99 17.84 -4.11
N GLN A 28 -1.91 18.70 -3.09
CA GLN A 28 -0.83 18.67 -2.10
C GLN A 28 -0.98 17.55 -1.06
N THR A 29 -2.20 17.01 -0.92
CA THR A 29 -2.49 16.01 0.09
C THR A 29 -2.09 14.62 -0.40
N LYS A 30 -1.21 13.93 0.33
CA LYS A 30 -0.72 12.57 -0.04
C LYS A 30 -1.83 11.54 -0.22
N SER A 31 -2.95 11.67 0.52
CA SER A 31 -4.11 10.78 0.39
C SER A 31 -4.87 10.97 -0.92
N HIS A 32 -4.71 12.11 -1.61
CA HIS A 32 -5.29 12.34 -2.93
C HIS A 32 -4.83 11.34 -3.97
N TYR A 33 -3.66 10.72 -3.80
CA TYR A 33 -3.22 9.64 -4.69
C TYR A 33 -4.25 8.49 -4.78
N LEU A 34 -4.97 8.21 -3.69
CA LEU A 34 -6.02 7.16 -3.66
C LEU A 34 -7.34 7.58 -4.32
N LEU A 35 -7.52 8.88 -4.55
CA LEU A 35 -8.72 9.50 -5.11
C LEU A 35 -8.48 10.01 -6.54
N LYS A 36 -7.22 10.05 -6.98
CA LYS A 36 -6.80 10.43 -8.31
C LYS A 36 -7.45 9.50 -9.34
N ASP A 37 -7.91 10.08 -10.45
CA ASP A 37 -8.60 9.38 -11.56
C ASP A 37 -10.00 8.85 -11.23
N LYS A 38 -10.58 9.22 -10.07
CA LYS A 38 -11.97 8.93 -9.76
C LYS A 38 -12.85 10.15 -10.04
N ASP A 39 -13.89 9.94 -10.84
CA ASP A 39 -14.89 10.98 -11.10
C ASP A 39 -15.57 11.43 -9.80
N ILE A 40 -15.64 12.75 -9.59
CA ILE A 40 -16.27 13.34 -8.39
C ILE A 40 -17.79 13.15 -8.45
N PHE A 41 -18.37 13.22 -9.64
CA PHE A 41 -19.81 13.10 -9.87
C PHE A 41 -20.15 11.97 -10.84
N SER A 42 -21.41 11.53 -10.79
CA SER A 42 -21.93 10.54 -11.74
C SER A 42 -22.18 11.15 -13.11
N GLU A 43 -22.00 10.33 -14.16
CA GLU A 43 -22.25 10.69 -15.57
C GLU A 43 -23.71 11.11 -15.83
N ALA A 44 -24.65 10.67 -14.99
CA ALA A 44 -26.05 11.07 -15.05
C ALA A 44 -26.28 12.56 -14.71
N LEU A 45 -25.39 13.18 -13.92
CA LEU A 45 -25.48 14.57 -13.49
C LEU A 45 -24.54 15.51 -14.27
N PHE A 46 -23.38 15.01 -14.68
CA PHE A 46 -22.38 15.79 -15.41
C PHE A 46 -21.83 14.97 -16.57
N ALA A 47 -21.58 15.63 -17.69
CA ALA A 47 -20.93 15.00 -18.84
C ALA A 47 -19.40 15.02 -18.73
N THR A 48 -18.86 15.83 -17.80
CA THR A 48 -17.43 15.93 -17.55
C THR A 48 -16.97 14.81 -16.61
N ASN A 49 -15.84 14.20 -16.95
CA ASN A 49 -15.15 13.22 -16.12
C ASN A 49 -13.84 13.84 -15.67
N SER A 50 -13.78 14.24 -14.40
CA SER A 50 -12.60 14.89 -13.84
C SER A 50 -12.47 14.62 -12.35
N ASP A 51 -11.22 14.57 -11.90
CA ASP A 51 -10.82 14.55 -10.50
C ASP A 51 -10.78 15.96 -9.87
N LYS A 52 -11.15 17.01 -10.63
CA LYS A 52 -11.12 18.42 -10.20
C LYS A 52 -12.51 19.01 -10.18
N ILE A 53 -12.84 19.71 -9.09
CA ILE A 53 -14.14 20.39 -8.95
C ILE A 53 -14.26 21.51 -9.98
N GLY A 54 -13.16 22.20 -10.30
CA GLY A 54 -13.16 23.31 -11.26
C GLY A 54 -13.68 22.95 -12.65
N ALA A 55 -13.43 21.71 -13.11
CA ALA A 55 -13.90 21.27 -14.43
C ALA A 55 -15.45 21.21 -14.51
N TYR A 56 -16.09 20.81 -13.42
CA TYR A 56 -17.54 20.77 -13.31
C TYR A 56 -18.17 22.16 -13.23
N VAL A 57 -17.50 23.13 -12.59
CA VAL A 57 -17.97 24.52 -12.56
C VAL A 57 -18.00 25.13 -13.97
N GLU A 58 -16.98 24.84 -14.78
CA GLU A 58 -16.91 25.31 -16.17
C GLU A 58 -17.97 24.66 -17.08
N GLU A 59 -18.31 23.40 -16.85
CA GLU A 59 -19.45 22.76 -17.53
C GLU A 59 -20.76 23.49 -17.25
N VAL A 60 -21.02 23.81 -15.97
CA VAL A 60 -22.24 24.53 -15.57
C VAL A 60 -22.23 25.97 -16.11
N ARG A 61 -21.07 26.62 -16.19
CA ARG A 61 -20.90 27.92 -16.84
C ARG A 61 -21.32 27.85 -18.32
N GLY A 62 -20.87 26.85 -19.06
CA GLY A 62 -21.30 26.61 -20.45
C GLY A 62 -22.81 26.41 -20.57
N LYS A 63 -23.41 25.58 -19.70
CA LYS A 63 -24.86 25.36 -19.64
C LYS A 63 -25.65 26.62 -19.28
N THR A 64 -25.10 27.51 -18.47
CA THR A 64 -25.72 28.80 -18.13
C THR A 64 -25.77 29.75 -19.33
N ILE A 65 -24.74 29.73 -20.18
CA ILE A 65 -24.73 30.49 -21.44
C ILE A 65 -25.78 29.93 -22.42
N GLU A 66 -25.92 28.60 -22.52
CA GLU A 66 -26.99 27.98 -23.30
C GLU A 66 -28.38 28.39 -22.80
N LEU A 67 -28.59 28.40 -21.48
CA LEU A 67 -29.84 28.83 -20.87
C LEU A 67 -30.18 30.28 -21.27
N ALA A 68 -29.18 31.18 -21.26
CA ALA A 68 -29.38 32.57 -21.69
C ALA A 68 -29.85 32.67 -23.16
N ARG A 69 -29.27 31.87 -24.06
CA ARG A 69 -29.69 31.81 -25.46
C ARG A 69 -31.11 31.23 -25.61
N LEU A 70 -31.45 30.19 -24.84
CA LEU A 70 -32.78 29.58 -24.86
C LEU A 70 -33.86 30.56 -24.40
N LEU A 71 -33.59 31.32 -23.33
CA LEU A 71 -34.48 32.36 -22.83
C LEU A 71 -34.71 33.48 -23.86
N GLN A 72 -33.67 33.88 -24.59
CA GLN A 72 -33.79 34.85 -25.68
C GLN A 72 -34.63 34.31 -26.85
N SER A 73 -34.53 33.00 -27.14
CA SER A 73 -35.30 32.33 -28.20
C SER A 73 -36.76 32.03 -27.84
N GLY A 74 -37.22 32.37 -26.62
CA GLY A 74 -38.61 32.20 -26.19
C GLY A 74 -39.04 30.75 -25.89
N LYS A 75 -38.11 29.78 -25.85
CA LYS A 75 -38.40 28.35 -25.63
C LYS A 75 -38.57 28.00 -24.15
N LYS A 76 -39.70 28.43 -23.56
CA LYS A 76 -39.98 28.39 -22.11
C LYS A 76 -39.75 27.03 -21.44
N GLU A 77 -40.30 25.94 -21.99
CA GLU A 77 -40.18 24.60 -21.37
C GLU A 77 -38.75 24.08 -21.34
N LEU A 78 -38.00 24.26 -22.44
CA LEU A 78 -36.60 23.84 -22.50
C LEU A 78 -35.73 24.66 -21.53
N SER A 79 -36.00 25.96 -21.40
CA SER A 79 -35.31 26.79 -20.41
C SER A 79 -35.63 26.41 -18.96
N GLN A 80 -36.85 25.97 -18.65
CA GLN A 80 -37.20 25.51 -17.30
C GLN A 80 -36.47 24.21 -16.94
N ASN A 81 -36.48 23.22 -17.84
CA ASN A 81 -35.75 21.97 -17.64
C ASN A 81 -34.24 22.20 -17.49
N ARG A 82 -33.66 23.09 -18.30
CA ARG A 82 -32.25 23.50 -18.19
C ARG A 82 -31.94 24.17 -16.85
N LEU A 83 -32.82 25.06 -16.38
CA LEU A 83 -32.64 25.73 -15.10
C LEU A 83 -32.64 24.74 -13.93
N GLN A 84 -33.57 23.78 -13.92
CA GLN A 84 -33.64 22.74 -12.90
C GLN A 84 -32.38 21.87 -12.88
N GLY A 85 -31.84 21.53 -14.06
CA GLY A 85 -30.57 20.82 -14.16
C GLY A 85 -29.40 21.63 -13.59
N ILE A 86 -29.31 22.91 -13.92
CA ILE A 86 -28.27 23.80 -13.39
C ILE A 86 -28.37 23.93 -11.86
N GLU A 87 -29.57 24.04 -11.31
CA GLU A 87 -29.79 24.10 -9.86
C GLU A 87 -29.29 22.82 -9.15
N GLN A 88 -29.63 21.65 -9.71
CA GLN A 88 -29.15 20.37 -9.20
C GLN A 88 -27.62 20.29 -9.26
N GLN A 89 -27.02 20.68 -10.38
CA GLN A 89 -25.56 20.67 -10.56
C GLN A 89 -24.85 21.62 -9.59
N ILE A 90 -25.35 22.83 -9.39
CA ILE A 90 -24.80 23.79 -8.40
C ILE A 90 -24.90 23.22 -6.99
N SER A 91 -26.04 22.62 -6.63
CA SER A 91 -26.24 21.99 -5.32
C SER A 91 -25.26 20.83 -5.09
N SER A 92 -25.03 20.00 -6.12
CA SER A 92 -24.03 18.94 -6.09
C SER A 92 -22.61 19.47 -5.90
N ILE A 93 -22.24 20.55 -6.61
CA ILE A 93 -20.92 21.20 -6.46
C ILE A 93 -20.72 21.73 -5.04
N ILE A 94 -21.72 22.42 -4.48
CA ILE A 94 -21.65 22.91 -3.09
C ILE A 94 -21.48 21.77 -2.10
N ASN A 95 -22.21 20.67 -2.29
CA ASN A 95 -22.10 19.50 -1.43
C ASN A 95 -20.73 18.83 -1.53
N ALA A 96 -20.15 18.74 -2.73
CA ALA A 96 -18.81 18.21 -2.93
C ALA A 96 -17.74 19.09 -2.26
N ILE A 97 -17.84 20.42 -2.40
CA ILE A 97 -16.96 21.37 -1.73
C ILE A 97 -17.02 21.18 -0.20
N ARG A 98 -18.22 21.03 0.36
CA ARG A 98 -18.41 20.83 1.81
C ARG A 98 -17.91 19.46 2.29
N SER A 99 -18.12 18.41 1.52
CA SER A 99 -17.75 17.03 1.90
C SER A 99 -16.29 16.69 1.60
N ASN A 100 -15.58 17.51 0.83
CA ASN A 100 -14.19 17.30 0.43
C ASN A 100 -13.27 16.97 1.61
N LYS A 101 -13.37 17.72 2.73
CA LYS A 101 -12.57 17.45 3.94
C LYS A 101 -12.83 16.06 4.52
N GLY A 102 -14.08 15.62 4.56
CA GLY A 102 -14.46 14.29 5.05
C GLY A 102 -13.94 13.17 4.16
N LEU A 103 -14.03 13.34 2.85
CA LEU A 103 -13.50 12.37 1.87
C LEU A 103 -11.98 12.22 1.97
N HIS A 104 -11.24 13.33 2.10
CA HIS A 104 -9.78 13.28 2.27
C HIS A 104 -9.34 12.71 3.61
N GLN A 105 -10.09 12.97 4.69
CA GLN A 105 -9.87 12.32 5.99
C GLN A 105 -10.05 10.81 5.87
N GLU A 106 -11.14 10.35 5.25
CA GLU A 106 -11.37 8.92 5.03
C GLU A 106 -10.24 8.28 4.20
N ALA A 107 -9.82 8.95 3.12
CA ALA A 107 -8.69 8.49 2.31
C ALA A 107 -7.38 8.44 3.13
N GLN A 108 -7.16 9.38 4.04
CA GLN A 108 -6.01 9.37 4.95
C GLN A 108 -6.07 8.20 5.93
N TYR A 109 -7.22 7.90 6.53
CA TYR A 109 -7.42 6.72 7.39
C TYR A 109 -7.17 5.41 6.63
N ARG A 110 -7.61 5.33 5.37
CA ARG A 110 -7.32 4.16 4.52
C ARG A 110 -5.82 4.02 4.26
N LEU A 111 -5.13 5.13 3.99
CA LEU A 111 -3.68 5.12 3.75
C LEU A 111 -2.90 4.66 5.00
N THR A 112 -3.27 5.16 6.19
CA THR A 112 -2.62 4.73 7.45
C THR A 112 -2.87 3.25 7.73
N ALA A 113 -4.08 2.75 7.51
CA ALA A 113 -4.41 1.34 7.66
C ALA A 113 -3.61 0.43 6.70
N ILE A 114 -3.46 0.85 5.44
CA ILE A 114 -2.64 0.12 4.44
C ILE A 114 -1.18 0.06 4.90
N ASN A 115 -0.63 1.19 5.35
CA ASN A 115 0.75 1.25 5.84
C ASN A 115 0.93 0.37 7.07
N ALA A 116 0.05 0.45 8.06
CA ALA A 116 0.09 -0.40 9.24
C ALA A 116 0.05 -1.90 8.90
N ARG A 117 -0.78 -2.30 7.92
CA ARG A 117 -0.83 -3.69 7.44
C ARG A 117 0.48 -4.12 6.77
N ARG A 118 1.13 -3.23 6.00
CA ARG A 118 2.44 -3.50 5.38
C ARG A 118 3.52 -3.67 6.43
N TYR A 119 3.61 -2.78 7.42
CA TYR A 119 4.55 -2.90 8.54
C TYR A 119 4.33 -4.20 9.32
N LYS A 120 3.08 -4.54 9.65
CA LYS A 120 2.76 -5.79 10.35
C LYS A 120 3.16 -7.03 9.54
N LYS A 121 3.01 -7.01 8.21
CA LYS A 121 3.43 -8.11 7.34
C LYS A 121 4.96 -8.24 7.31
N ALA A 122 5.68 -7.14 7.12
CA ALA A 122 7.14 -7.12 7.11
C ALA A 122 7.72 -7.59 8.46
N ALA A 123 7.17 -7.10 9.57
CA ALA A 123 7.55 -7.56 10.91
C ALA A 123 7.32 -9.07 11.07
N LYS A 124 6.15 -9.59 10.64
CA LYS A 124 5.85 -11.02 10.71
C LYS A 124 6.81 -11.87 9.86
N GLU A 125 7.24 -11.39 8.69
CA GLU A 125 8.21 -12.08 7.85
C GLU A 125 9.60 -12.11 8.51
N LEU A 126 10.05 -10.99 9.09
CA LEU A 126 11.31 -10.91 9.84
C LEU A 126 11.32 -11.79 11.10
N PHE A 127 10.25 -11.78 11.89
CA PHE A 127 10.17 -12.62 13.09
C PHE A 127 10.11 -14.11 12.74
N LYS A 128 9.42 -14.48 11.65
CA LYS A 128 9.41 -15.86 11.16
C LYS A 128 10.79 -16.31 10.68
N SER A 129 11.52 -15.46 9.96
CA SER A 129 12.87 -15.80 9.53
C SER A 129 13.83 -15.92 10.71
N SER A 130 13.76 -15.00 11.68
CA SER A 130 14.57 -15.08 12.90
C SER A 130 14.28 -16.35 13.70
N GLN A 131 13.02 -16.68 13.95
CA GLN A 131 12.65 -17.90 14.67
C GLN A 131 13.08 -19.17 13.93
N ALA A 132 12.97 -19.20 12.60
CA ALA A 132 13.42 -20.32 11.78
C ALA A 132 14.95 -20.50 11.84
N LEU A 133 15.73 -19.40 11.81
CA LEU A 133 17.19 -19.43 11.94
C LEU A 133 17.62 -19.99 13.31
N TYR A 134 16.97 -19.54 14.39
CA TYR A 134 17.21 -20.07 15.74
C TYR A 134 16.88 -21.56 15.86
N GLN A 135 15.80 -22.01 15.22
CA GLN A 135 15.44 -23.43 15.18
C GLN A 135 16.47 -24.26 14.40
N GLN A 136 16.92 -23.78 13.24
CA GLN A 136 17.97 -24.43 12.46
C GLN A 136 19.29 -24.51 13.24
N LEU A 137 19.67 -23.45 13.95
CA LEU A 137 20.86 -23.44 14.80
C LEU A 137 20.79 -24.53 15.88
N ALA A 138 19.65 -24.64 16.57
CA ALA A 138 19.44 -25.68 17.58
C ALA A 138 19.53 -27.10 16.99
N GLU A 139 18.93 -27.35 15.82
CA GLU A 139 19.01 -28.62 15.11
C GLU A 139 20.47 -28.97 14.74
N HIS A 140 21.24 -28.00 14.23
CA HIS A 140 22.65 -28.20 13.88
C HIS A 140 23.53 -28.47 15.10
N HIS A 141 23.29 -27.83 16.25
CA HIS A 141 23.98 -28.17 17.49
C HIS A 141 23.63 -29.59 17.98
N GLU A 142 22.39 -30.03 17.81
CA GLU A 142 22.00 -31.41 18.11
C GLU A 142 22.68 -32.43 17.19
N PHE A 143 22.83 -32.10 15.90
CA PHE A 143 23.61 -32.94 14.99
C PHE A 143 25.09 -32.98 15.38
N GLU A 144 25.67 -31.86 15.81
CA GLU A 144 27.05 -31.83 16.32
C GLU A 144 27.22 -32.74 17.54
N ARG A 145 26.33 -32.65 18.53
CA ARG A 145 26.34 -33.52 19.72
C ARG A 145 26.26 -35.01 19.34
N ARG A 146 25.35 -35.35 18.43
CA ARG A 146 25.19 -36.74 17.94
C ARG A 146 26.42 -37.25 17.18
N LEU A 147 27.01 -36.41 16.32
CA LEU A 147 28.24 -36.76 15.58
C LEU A 147 29.43 -36.95 16.51
N LEU A 148 29.57 -36.13 17.55
CA LEU A 148 30.61 -36.29 18.58
C LEU A 148 30.42 -37.59 19.38
N ALA A 149 29.19 -37.93 19.75
CA ALA A 149 28.89 -39.20 20.42
C ALA A 149 29.25 -40.41 19.53
N MET A 150 28.87 -40.37 18.24
CA MET A 150 29.25 -41.41 17.27
C MET A 150 30.77 -41.50 17.08
N LEU A 151 31.47 -40.36 17.07
CA LEU A 151 32.92 -40.31 16.95
C LEU A 151 33.58 -41.01 18.15
N ASN A 152 33.17 -40.66 19.37
CA ASN A 152 33.69 -41.26 20.60
C ASN A 152 33.44 -42.77 20.66
N GLU A 153 32.24 -43.22 20.28
CA GLU A 153 31.90 -44.65 20.23
C GLU A 153 32.79 -45.41 19.23
N ARG A 154 33.00 -44.84 18.04
CA ARG A 154 33.87 -45.43 17.01
C ARG A 154 35.35 -45.43 17.42
N GLU A 155 35.82 -44.38 18.11
CA GLU A 155 37.17 -44.36 18.66
C GLU A 155 37.39 -45.41 19.76
N GLN A 156 36.41 -45.62 20.65
CA GLN A 156 36.47 -46.67 21.66
C GLN A 156 36.47 -48.07 21.02
N LEU A 157 35.66 -48.29 19.99
CA LEU A 157 35.66 -49.53 19.22
C LEU A 157 36.98 -49.78 18.49
N ARG A 158 37.65 -48.71 18.02
CA ARG A 158 38.99 -48.82 17.41
C ARG A 158 40.03 -49.33 18.40
N GLN A 159 39.97 -48.92 19.66
CA GLN A 159 40.93 -49.31 20.71
C GLN A 159 40.81 -50.79 21.10
N SER A 160 39.63 -51.39 20.96
CA SER A 160 39.36 -52.80 21.28
C SER A 160 39.38 -53.74 20.06
N ALA A 161 39.61 -53.23 18.85
CA ALA A 161 39.52 -53.99 17.60
C ALA A 161 40.85 -54.61 17.15
N THR A 162 40.76 -55.72 16.42
CA THR A 162 41.89 -56.34 15.72
C THR A 162 42.43 -55.43 14.59
N PRO A 163 43.73 -55.53 14.23
CA PRO A 163 44.40 -54.59 13.31
C PRO A 163 43.74 -54.47 11.92
N ALA A 164 43.11 -55.55 11.43
CA ALA A 164 42.37 -55.53 10.16
C ALA A 164 41.04 -54.75 10.24
N LYS A 165 40.34 -54.79 11.39
CA LYS A 165 39.10 -54.01 11.64
C LYS A 165 39.42 -52.55 12.02
N ALA A 166 40.55 -52.31 12.69
CA ALA A 166 40.98 -50.98 13.07
C ALA A 166 41.18 -50.02 11.88
N LYS A 167 41.67 -50.51 10.73
CA LYS A 167 41.77 -49.70 9.49
C LYS A 167 40.40 -49.25 8.96
N LYS A 168 39.39 -50.14 8.93
CA LYS A 168 38.04 -49.78 8.49
C LYS A 168 37.39 -48.75 9.42
N ILE A 169 37.58 -48.92 10.74
CA ILE A 169 37.06 -47.97 11.74
C ILE A 169 37.75 -46.60 11.61
N LEU A 170 39.04 -46.57 11.27
CA LEU A 170 39.78 -45.31 11.05
C LEU A 170 39.19 -44.51 9.88
N ASP A 171 38.87 -45.17 8.75
CA ASP A 171 38.25 -44.52 7.60
C ASP A 171 36.87 -43.94 7.96
N GLU A 172 36.09 -44.65 8.77
CA GLU A 172 34.80 -44.19 9.29
C GLU A 172 34.94 -42.98 10.24
N VAL A 173 35.93 -43.01 11.14
CA VAL A 173 36.25 -41.89 12.04
C VAL A 173 36.66 -40.65 11.24
N LEU A 174 37.47 -40.83 10.19
CA LEU A 174 37.88 -39.74 9.30
C LEU A 174 36.68 -39.14 8.55
N ALA A 175 35.77 -39.99 8.05
CA ALA A 175 34.53 -39.54 7.42
C ALA A 175 33.62 -38.79 8.40
N LEU A 176 33.52 -39.24 9.65
CA LEU A 176 32.78 -38.55 10.71
C LEU A 176 33.39 -37.18 11.04
N HIS A 177 34.72 -37.07 11.14
CA HIS A 177 35.42 -35.79 11.31
C HIS A 177 35.14 -34.81 10.17
N GLN A 178 35.15 -35.28 8.92
CA GLN A 178 34.81 -34.44 7.77
C GLN A 178 33.37 -33.91 7.85
N ARG A 179 32.41 -34.77 8.24
CA ARG A 179 31.01 -34.36 8.44
C ARG A 179 30.86 -33.36 9.58
N LEU A 180 31.57 -33.57 10.69
CA LEU A 180 31.60 -32.66 11.82
C LEU A 180 32.15 -31.28 11.41
N GLY A 181 33.23 -31.25 10.63
CA GLY A 181 33.79 -30.01 10.09
C GLY A 181 32.79 -29.24 9.22
N ARG A 182 32.06 -29.93 8.33
CA ARG A 182 30.98 -29.30 7.53
C ARG A 182 29.83 -28.81 8.41
N CYS A 183 29.48 -29.55 9.46
CA CYS A 183 28.43 -29.16 10.41
C CYS A 183 28.80 -27.86 11.15
N ARG A 184 30.04 -27.75 11.64
CA ARG A 184 30.54 -26.53 12.29
C ARG A 184 30.57 -25.33 11.34
N GLN A 185 30.96 -25.55 10.08
CA GLN A 185 30.89 -24.50 9.05
C GLN A 185 29.46 -24.02 8.79
N ALA A 186 28.47 -24.93 8.84
CA ALA A 186 27.05 -24.57 8.70
C ALA A 186 26.55 -23.77 9.92
N ILE A 187 26.91 -24.18 11.15
CA ILE A 187 26.61 -23.45 12.38
C ILE A 187 27.14 -22.01 12.28
N SER A 188 28.43 -21.83 11.97
CA SER A 188 29.02 -20.50 11.86
C SER A 188 28.42 -19.63 10.74
N LYS A 189 27.84 -20.23 9.70
CA LYS A 189 27.09 -19.48 8.68
C LYS A 189 25.77 -18.98 9.23
N ILE A 190 25.02 -19.83 9.93
CA ILE A 190 23.73 -19.48 10.54
C ILE A 190 23.94 -18.41 11.62
N GLU A 191 24.98 -18.52 12.45
CA GLU A 191 25.34 -17.50 13.45
C GLU A 191 25.60 -16.13 12.80
N ARG A 192 26.32 -16.09 11.68
CA ARG A 192 26.55 -14.84 10.92
C ARG A 192 25.26 -14.29 10.32
N GLU A 193 24.37 -15.15 9.82
CA GLU A 193 23.07 -14.72 9.31
C GLU A 193 22.18 -14.12 10.42
N ILE A 194 22.24 -14.68 11.64
CA ILE A 194 21.58 -14.11 12.83
C ILE A 194 22.19 -12.76 13.19
N GLU A 195 23.52 -12.63 13.26
CA GLU A 195 24.20 -11.36 13.56
C GLU A 195 23.83 -10.25 12.56
N VAL A 196 23.76 -10.59 11.27
CA VAL A 196 23.35 -9.65 10.21
C VAL A 196 21.87 -9.30 10.33
N SER A 197 21.02 -10.26 10.70
CA SER A 197 19.59 -10.02 10.92
C SER A 197 19.30 -9.19 12.17
N GLU A 198 20.16 -9.26 13.20
CA GLU A 198 19.97 -8.55 14.46
C GLU A 198 20.59 -7.16 14.48
N LYS A 199 21.58 -6.88 13.63
CA LYS A 199 22.09 -5.51 13.47
C LYS A 199 21.02 -4.62 12.81
N PRO A 200 20.40 -3.69 13.55
CA PRO A 200 19.56 -2.70 12.91
C PRO A 200 20.47 -1.81 12.04
N ARG A 201 20.09 -1.63 10.78
CA ARG A 201 20.66 -0.57 9.93
C ARG A 201 20.23 0.81 10.42
#